data_AF-A0A926SXE1-F1
#
_entry.id   AF-A0A926SXE1-F1
#
_cell.length_a   1.000
_cell.length_b   1.000
_cell.length_c   1.000
_cell.angle_alpha   90.00
_cell.angle_beta   90.00
_cell.angle_gamma   90.00
#
_symmetry.space_group_name_H-M   'P 1'
#
loop_
_entity.id
_entity.type
_entity.pdbx_description
1 polymer ?
#
loop_
_entity_poly.entity_id
_entity_poly.type
_entity_poly.pdbx_seq_one_letter_code
_entity_poly.pdbx_strand_id
1 'polypeptide(L)'
;MNQFYSSKRLRKQIYLIILIVLSYVFAVVWQQFQTNNSPQVATFTPVEIRASTEPIQPIPLHIELNENKVALGEKLFNDTRLSRNNSLACVSCHFFDKGGTDRVRYSIE
;
A
#
# COMPACT_ATOMS: atom_id res chain seq x y z
N MET A 1 8.04 57.78 24.66
CA MET A 1 7.25 56.60 25.08
C MET A 1 7.24 55.41 24.07
N ASN A 2 8.13 55.30 23.06
CA ASN A 2 7.97 54.30 21.97
C ASN A 2 9.07 53.23 21.82
N GLN A 3 10.01 53.10 22.75
CA GLN A 3 11.17 52.21 22.56
C GLN A 3 10.99 50.79 23.16
N PHE A 4 10.20 50.65 24.22
CA PHE A 4 9.95 49.35 24.87
C PHE A 4 8.84 48.51 24.22
N TYR A 5 7.96 49.12 23.41
CA TYR A 5 6.86 48.41 22.74
C TYR A 5 7.31 47.68 21.46
N SER A 6 8.37 48.17 20.81
CA SER A 6 8.92 47.59 19.58
C SER A 6 9.62 46.25 19.82
N SER A 7 10.36 46.09 20.93
CA SER A 7 11.09 44.84 21.22
C SER A 7 10.17 43.65 21.55
N LYS A 8 9.03 43.90 22.21
CA LYS A 8 8.00 42.88 22.45
C LYS A 8 7.28 42.48 21.16
N ARG A 9 7.01 43.45 20.27
CA ARG A 9 6.42 43.22 18.95
C ARG A 9 7.38 42.48 18.02
N LEU A 10 8.67 42.82 18.07
CA LEU A 10 9.75 42.16 17.33
C LEU A 10 9.98 40.73 17.82
N ARG A 11 10.00 40.48 19.14
CA ARG A 11 10.04 39.12 19.70
C ARG A 11 8.83 38.31 19.25
N LYS A 12 7.61 38.89 19.31
CA LYS A 12 6.40 38.22 18.83
C LYS A 12 6.47 37.91 17.33
N GLN A 13 7.00 38.81 16.51
CA GLN A 13 7.21 38.57 15.08
C GLN A 13 8.26 37.49 14.82
N ILE A 14 9.37 37.48 15.58
CA ILE A 14 10.39 36.43 15.49
C ILE A 14 9.78 35.07 15.86
N TYR A 15 9.00 34.98 16.95
CA TYR A 15 8.31 33.73 17.30
C TYR A 15 7.29 33.29 16.24
N LEU A 16 6.54 34.23 15.64
CA LEU A 16 5.61 33.91 14.55
C LEU A 16 6.35 33.38 13.32
N ILE A 17 7.48 34.00 12.94
CA ILE A 17 8.30 33.54 11.82
C ILE A 17 8.87 32.15 12.12
N ILE A 18 9.40 31.92 13.32
CA ILE A 18 9.92 30.61 13.74
C ILE A 18 8.83 29.55 13.68
N LEU A 19 7.62 29.82 14.17
CA LEU A 19 6.52 28.86 14.12
C LEU A 19 6.09 28.53 12.69
N ILE A 20 6.05 29.53 11.79
CA ILE A 20 5.73 29.31 10.38
C ILE A 20 6.82 28.47 9.71
N VAL A 21 8.10 28.77 9.96
CA VAL A 21 9.23 28.02 9.40
C VAL A 21 9.24 26.59 9.93
N LEU A 22 9.03 26.37 11.24
CA LEU A 22 8.95 25.04 11.84
C LEU A 22 7.79 24.23 11.28
N SER A 23 6.60 24.84 11.13
CA SER A 23 5.44 24.21 10.50
C SER A 23 5.71 23.83 9.04
N TYR A 24 6.33 24.74 8.27
CA TYR A 24 6.70 24.47 6.88
C TYR A 24 7.72 23.35 6.75
N VAL A 25 8.78 23.36 7.57
CA VAL A 25 9.80 22.29 7.60
C VAL A 25 9.16 20.95 7.97
N PHE A 26 8.28 20.94 8.97
CA PHE A 26 7.54 19.74 9.36
C PHE A 26 6.68 19.21 8.21
N ALA A 27 5.95 20.08 7.50
CA ALA A 27 5.15 19.70 6.34
C ALA A 27 6.01 19.13 5.20
N VAL A 28 7.16 19.74 4.90
CA VAL A 28 8.09 19.26 3.86
C VAL A 28 8.65 17.87 4.23
N VAL A 29 9.09 17.69 5.48
CA VAL A 29 9.60 16.39 5.96
C VAL A 29 8.51 15.31 5.88
N TRP A 30 7.28 15.65 6.27
CA TRP A 30 6.14 14.75 6.20
C TRP A 30 5.75 14.40 4.75
N GLN A 31 5.83 15.37 3.84
CA GLN A 31 5.59 15.15 2.42
C GLN A 31 6.62 14.18 1.82
N GLN A 32 7.90 14.34 2.18
CA GLN A 32 8.96 13.48 1.67
C GLN A 32 8.87 12.03 2.21
N PHE A 33 8.41 11.86 3.45
CA PHE A 33 8.10 10.53 4.00
C PHE A 33 6.96 9.85 3.23
N GLN A 34 5.94 10.59 2.80
CA GLN A 34 4.85 10.02 2.00
C GLN A 34 5.28 9.66 0.58
N THR A 35 6.14 10.45 -0.07
CA THR A 35 6.62 10.12 -1.43
C THR A 35 7.60 8.95 -1.46
N ASN A 36 8.41 8.78 -0.41
CA ASN A 36 9.38 7.68 -0.32
C ASN A 36 8.72 6.31 -0.11
N ASN A 37 7.46 6.27 0.34
CA ASN A 37 6.67 5.06 0.53
C ASN A 37 5.74 4.74 -0.66
N SER A 38 5.91 5.43 -1.81
CA SER A 38 5.22 5.03 -3.02
C SER A 38 5.73 3.63 -3.42
N PRO A 39 4.87 2.61 -3.53
CA PRO A 39 5.27 1.33 -4.10
C PRO A 39 5.82 1.66 -5.48
N GLN A 40 7.13 1.46 -5.66
CA GLN A 40 7.75 1.54 -6.97
C GLN A 40 7.00 0.53 -7.83
N VAL A 41 6.07 1.01 -8.64
CA VAL A 41 5.52 0.23 -9.74
C VAL A 41 6.75 -0.06 -10.57
N ALA A 42 7.27 -1.28 -10.43
CA ALA A 42 8.39 -1.73 -11.21
C ALA A 42 8.05 -1.35 -12.65
N THR A 43 8.85 -0.46 -13.24
CA THR A 43 8.69 -0.09 -14.63
C THR A 43 9.10 -1.33 -15.39
N PHE A 44 8.14 -2.24 -15.58
CA PHE A 44 8.29 -3.39 -16.44
C PHE A 44 8.44 -2.80 -17.83
N THR A 45 9.68 -2.67 -18.30
CA THR A 45 9.93 -2.53 -19.72
C THR A 45 9.08 -3.59 -20.40
N PRO A 46 8.16 -3.23 -21.33
CA PRO A 46 7.37 -4.22 -22.03
C PRO A 46 8.36 -5.20 -22.66
N VAL A 47 8.44 -6.39 -22.11
CA VAL A 47 8.99 -7.52 -22.86
C VAL A 47 8.09 -7.57 -24.07
N GLU A 48 8.64 -7.32 -25.24
CA GLU A 48 7.94 -7.50 -26.51
C GLU A 48 7.54 -8.97 -26.55
N ILE A 49 6.33 -9.30 -26.06
CA ILE A 49 5.74 -10.62 -26.18
C ILE A 49 5.43 -10.74 -27.66
N ARG A 50 6.44 -11.15 -28.43
CA ARG A 50 6.20 -11.73 -29.73
C ARG A 50 5.33 -12.95 -29.44
N ALA A 51 4.08 -12.88 -29.88
CA ALA A 51 3.18 -14.02 -29.88
C ALA A 51 3.86 -15.12 -30.70
N SER A 52 4.60 -15.97 -29.99
CA SER A 52 5.29 -17.11 -30.56
C SER A 52 4.28 -18.24 -30.64
N THR A 53 4.36 -19.09 -31.66
CA THR A 53 3.49 -20.28 -31.77
C THR A 53 3.93 -21.41 -30.83
N GLU A 54 4.69 -21.07 -29.78
CA GLU A 54 5.20 -22.01 -28.78
C GLU A 54 4.06 -22.53 -27.88
N PRO A 55 4.08 -23.81 -27.46
CA PRO A 55 3.04 -24.37 -26.59
C PRO A 55 2.94 -23.71 -25.22
N ILE A 56 4.03 -23.11 -24.72
CA ILE A 56 4.09 -22.43 -23.43
C ILE A 56 4.28 -20.94 -23.68
N GLN A 57 3.34 -20.15 -23.17
CA GLN A 57 3.38 -18.70 -23.27
C GLN A 57 3.75 -18.08 -21.91
N PRO A 58 4.42 -16.92 -21.91
CA PRO A 58 4.67 -16.17 -20.69
C PRO A 58 3.37 -15.78 -19.98
N ILE A 59 3.42 -15.70 -18.64
CA ILE A 59 2.31 -15.16 -17.84
C ILE A 59 2.25 -13.64 -18.05
N PRO A 60 1.08 -13.06 -18.38
CA PRO A 60 0.95 -11.61 -18.49
C PRO A 60 1.25 -10.94 -17.16
N LEU A 61 2.14 -9.94 -17.18
CA LEU A 61 2.52 -9.17 -15.97
C LEU A 61 1.44 -8.19 -15.51
N HIS A 62 0.54 -7.83 -16.41
CA HIS A 62 -0.57 -6.93 -16.14
C HIS A 62 -1.87 -7.49 -16.70
N ILE A 63 -2.89 -7.47 -15.87
CA ILE A 63 -4.27 -7.79 -16.22
C ILE A 63 -5.16 -6.69 -15.65
N GLU A 64 -6.06 -6.16 -16.47
CA GLU A 64 -7.02 -5.16 -16.01
C GLU A 64 -8.07 -5.84 -15.12
N LEU A 65 -8.12 -5.45 -13.85
CA LEU A 65 -9.05 -6.00 -12.87
C LEU A 65 -9.82 -4.86 -12.18
N ASN A 66 -11.06 -5.15 -11.80
CA ASN A 66 -11.83 -4.25 -10.96
C ASN A 66 -11.33 -4.32 -9.51
N GLU A 67 -10.68 -3.25 -9.04
CA GLU A 67 -10.07 -3.20 -7.69
C GLU A 67 -11.08 -3.48 -6.57
N ASN A 68 -12.31 -3.00 -6.68
CA ASN A 68 -13.35 -3.24 -5.68
C ASN A 68 -13.71 -4.74 -5.59
N LYS A 69 -13.72 -5.43 -6.73
CA LYS A 69 -13.96 -6.88 -6.79
C LYS A 69 -12.79 -7.65 -6.19
N VAL A 70 -11.55 -7.22 -6.45
CA VAL A 70 -10.35 -7.84 -5.86
C VAL A 70 -10.36 -7.70 -4.34
N ALA A 71 -10.58 -6.49 -3.83
CA ALA A 71 -10.64 -6.23 -2.39
C ALA A 71 -11.79 -6.99 -1.69
N LEU A 72 -12.94 -7.12 -2.36
CA LEU A 72 -14.03 -7.97 -1.88
C LEU A 72 -13.61 -9.44 -1.86
N GLY A 73 -13.00 -9.93 -2.93
CA GLY A 73 -12.51 -11.30 -3.04
C GLY A 73 -11.50 -11.66 -1.96
N GLU A 74 -10.55 -10.77 -1.66
CA GLU A 74 -9.58 -10.93 -0.57
C GLU A 74 -10.30 -11.10 0.77
N LYS A 75 -11.29 -10.25 1.08
CA LYS A 75 -12.07 -10.39 2.32
C LYS A 75 -12.76 -11.74 2.40
N LEU A 76 -13.44 -12.15 1.32
CA LEU A 76 -14.16 -13.42 1.27
C LEU A 76 -13.23 -14.64 1.36
N PHE A 77 -12.06 -14.58 0.74
CA PHE A 77 -11.06 -15.66 0.79
C PHE A 77 -10.56 -15.93 2.23
N ASN A 78 -10.62 -14.90 3.08
CA ASN A 78 -10.27 -14.93 4.49
C ASN A 78 -11.47 -15.12 5.44
N ASP A 79 -12.70 -15.19 4.94
CA ASP A 79 -13.91 -15.15 5.77
C ASP A 79 -14.39 -16.55 6.15
N THR A 80 -14.32 -16.90 7.43
CA THR A 80 -14.75 -18.22 7.89
C THR A 80 -16.26 -18.42 7.85
N ARG A 81 -17.05 -17.33 7.81
CA ARG A 81 -18.51 -17.39 7.80
C ARG A 81 -19.07 -18.03 6.52
N LEU A 82 -18.23 -18.25 5.52
CA LEU A 82 -18.58 -18.97 4.30
C LEU A 82 -18.53 -20.50 4.49
N SER A 83 -17.95 -21.01 5.57
CA SER A 83 -18.01 -22.43 5.94
C SER A 83 -19.26 -22.77 6.75
N ARG A 84 -19.67 -24.05 6.73
CA ARG A 84 -20.92 -24.52 7.36
C ARG A 84 -21.02 -24.20 8.85
N ASN A 85 -19.89 -24.25 9.56
CA ASN A 85 -19.78 -24.10 11.03
C ASN A 85 -18.95 -22.87 11.43
N ASN A 86 -18.67 -21.95 10.50
CA ASN A 86 -17.84 -20.76 10.70
C ASN A 86 -16.39 -21.02 11.15
N SER A 87 -15.83 -22.22 10.95
CA SER A 87 -14.47 -22.56 11.40
C SER A 87 -13.39 -22.45 10.34
N LEU A 88 -13.73 -22.46 9.05
CA LEU A 88 -12.75 -22.50 7.96
C LEU A 88 -13.00 -21.45 6.89
N ALA A 89 -11.90 -20.94 6.32
CA ALA A 89 -11.89 -20.07 5.15
C ALA A 89 -11.00 -20.70 4.06
N CYS A 90 -10.95 -20.10 2.87
CA CYS A 90 -10.09 -20.59 1.80
C CYS A 90 -8.60 -20.57 2.21
N VAL A 91 -8.17 -19.52 2.92
CA VAL A 91 -6.81 -19.40 3.47
C VAL A 91 -6.43 -20.49 4.46
N SER A 92 -7.40 -21.22 5.03
CA SER A 92 -7.11 -22.31 5.97
C SER A 92 -6.39 -23.48 5.30
N CYS A 93 -6.56 -23.66 3.98
CA CYS A 93 -5.88 -24.71 3.20
C CYS A 93 -5.04 -24.15 2.04
N HIS A 94 -5.24 -22.91 1.62
CA HIS A 94 -4.51 -22.29 0.51
C HIS A 94 -3.53 -21.21 0.99
N PHE A 95 -2.40 -21.63 1.57
CA PHE A 95 -1.39 -20.70 2.09
C PHE A 95 -0.50 -20.12 0.99
N PHE A 96 -0.41 -18.79 0.91
CA PHE A 96 0.39 -18.10 -0.12
C PHE A 96 1.89 -18.38 -0.02
N ASP A 97 2.44 -18.52 1.19
CA ASP A 97 3.85 -18.86 1.45
C ASP A 97 4.21 -20.30 1.03
N LYS A 98 3.20 -21.15 0.82
CA LYS A 98 3.35 -22.52 0.35
C LYS A 98 2.97 -22.73 -1.11
N GLY A 99 2.73 -21.64 -1.86
CA GLY A 99 2.31 -21.71 -3.26
C GLY A 99 0.81 -21.94 -3.43
N GLY A 100 0.00 -21.54 -2.45
CA GLY A 100 -1.46 -21.67 -2.48
C GLY A 100 -1.96 -23.07 -2.09
N THR A 101 -1.24 -23.80 -1.23
CA THR A 101 -1.63 -25.15 -0.76
C THR A 101 -1.16 -25.38 0.68
N ASP A 102 -1.79 -26.33 1.36
CA ASP A 102 -1.46 -26.83 2.70
C ASP A 102 -0.37 -27.91 2.67
N ARG A 103 -0.05 -28.44 1.49
CA ARG A 103 0.94 -29.51 1.24
C ARG A 103 0.63 -30.82 1.94
N VAL A 104 -0.66 -31.14 2.13
CA VAL A 104 -1.09 -32.45 2.62
C VAL A 104 -1.79 -33.25 1.51
N ARG A 105 -2.00 -34.55 1.74
CA ARG A 105 -2.68 -35.44 0.76
C ARG A 105 -4.16 -35.08 0.58
N TYR A 106 -4.82 -34.70 1.68
CA TYR A 106 -6.22 -34.31 1.74
C TYR A 106 -6.37 -33.17 2.73
N SER A 107 -6.99 -32.07 2.31
CA SER A 107 -7.46 -31.02 3.20
C SER A 107 -8.70 -31.51 3.95
N ILE A 108 -8.80 -31.22 5.24
CA ILE A 108 -9.91 -31.65 6.09
C ILE A 108 -10.68 -30.42 6.58
N GLU A 109 -12.01 -30.55 6.62
CA GLU A 109 -12.95 -29.56 7.18
C GLU A 109 -12.96 -29.61 8.72
#